data_AF-A0A7V6TAF7-F1
#
_entry.id   AF-A0A7V6TAF7-F1
#
_cell.length_a   1.000
_cell.length_b   1.000
_cell.length_c   1.000
_cell.angle_alpha   90.00
_cell.angle_beta   90.00
_cell.angle_gamma   90.00
#
_symmetry.space_group_name_H-M   'P 1'
#
loop_
_entity.id
_entity.type
_entity.pdbx_description
1 polymer ?
#
loop_
_entity_poly.entity_id
_entity_poly.type
_entity_poly.pdbx_seq_one_letter_code
_entity_poly.pdbx_strand_id
1 'polypeptide(L)' 'IEEKEKLDLMISHSSRASISASNVCYSGVNIIIGNASLKVRDKIKHVTFYNYEGQIKFGPYEG' A
#
# COMPACT_ATOMS: atom_id res chain seq x y z
N ILE A 1 0.96 -28.83 11.04
CA ILE A 1 2.00 -27.84 10.69
C ILE A 1 1.47 -26.89 9.61
N GLU A 2 0.77 -27.40 8.57
CA GLU A 2 0.19 -26.59 7.47
C GLU A 2 -0.79 -25.47 7.87
N GLU A 3 -1.67 -25.69 8.86
CA GLU A 3 -2.66 -24.67 9.25
C GLU A 3 -2.04 -23.43 9.89
N LYS A 4 -0.94 -23.61 10.63
CA LYS A 4 -0.22 -22.52 11.27
C LYS A 4 0.44 -21.61 10.22
N GLU A 5 1.09 -22.22 9.22
CA GLU A 5 1.73 -21.48 8.13
C GLU A 5 0.71 -20.72 7.28
N LYS A 6 -0.48 -21.30 7.08
CA LYS A 6 -1.58 -20.64 6.37
C LYS A 6 -2.14 -19.44 7.13
N LEU A 7 -2.27 -19.55 8.46
CA LEU A 7 -2.67 -18.45 9.33
C LEU A 7 -1.59 -17.35 9.38
N ASP A 8 -0.31 -17.71 9.48
CA ASP A 8 0.81 -16.76 9.43
C ASP A 8 0.85 -16.00 8.08
N LEU A 9 0.57 -16.70 6.97
CA LEU A 9 0.41 -16.07 5.66
C LEU A 9 -0.79 -15.11 5.62
N MET A 10 -1.95 -15.51 6.14
CA MET A 10 -3.14 -14.64 6.18
C MET A 10 -2.91 -13.40 7.07
N ILE A 11 -2.25 -13.56 8.22
CA ILE A 11 -1.93 -12.46 9.14
C ILE A 11 -0.89 -11.51 8.53
N SER A 12 0.14 -12.04 7.86
CA SER A 12 1.17 -11.21 7.19
C SER A 12 0.62 -10.36 6.03
N HIS A 13 -0.46 -10.80 5.39
CA HIS A 13 -1.13 -10.05 4.33
C HIS A 13 -2.22 -9.11 4.87
N SER A 14 -2.85 -9.44 6.00
CA SER A 14 -3.96 -8.64 6.57
C SER A 14 -3.50 -7.35 7.26
N SER A 15 -2.22 -7.19 7.57
CA SER A 15 -1.71 -6.01 8.31
C SER A 15 -1.13 -4.89 7.42
N ARG A 16 -1.10 -5.07 6.09
CA ARG A 16 -0.55 -4.05 5.18
C ARG A 16 -1.63 -3.01 4.89
N ALA A 17 -1.64 -1.95 5.68
CA ALA A 17 -2.45 -0.77 5.37
C ALA A 17 -2.12 -0.29 3.94
N SER A 18 -3.16 -0.18 3.12
CA SER A 18 -3.07 0.24 1.72
C SER A 18 -4.07 1.35 1.42
N ILE A 19 -3.71 2.19 0.46
CA ILE A 19 -4.51 3.31 -0.03
C ILE A 19 -4.57 3.18 -1.55
N SER A 20 -5.76 2.91 -2.09
CA SER A 20 -5.98 2.73 -3.52
C SER A 20 -6.66 3.96 -4.14
N ALA A 21 -6.10 4.49 -5.21
CA ALA A 21 -6.67 5.58 -6.00
C ALA A 21 -7.25 5.03 -7.31
N SER A 22 -8.59 5.00 -7.41
CA SER A 22 -9.33 4.44 -8.55
C SER A 22 -9.21 5.25 -9.83
N ASN A 23 -9.01 6.57 -9.73
CA ASN A 23 -8.92 7.46 -10.90
C ASN A 23 -7.50 8.01 -11.05
N VAL A 24 -7.12 8.95 -10.17
CA VAL A 24 -5.80 9.57 -10.23
C VAL A 24 -5.34 10.13 -8.89
N CYS A 25 -4.07 9.92 -8.58
CA CYS A 25 -3.33 10.63 -7.56
C CYS A 25 -2.54 11.77 -8.21
N TYR A 26 -2.76 13.01 -7.75
CA TYR A 26 -2.11 14.20 -8.31
C TYR A 26 -0.74 14.46 -7.66
N SER A 27 0.13 15.16 -8.39
CA SER A 27 1.40 15.67 -7.85
C SER A 27 1.15 16.59 -6.64
N GLY A 28 1.94 16.44 -5.59
CA GLY A 28 1.85 17.21 -4.35
C GLY A 28 1.05 16.53 -3.24
N VAL A 29 0.34 15.44 -3.53
CA VAL A 29 -0.35 14.64 -2.51
C VAL A 29 0.69 14.02 -1.57
N ASN A 30 0.45 14.15 -0.27
CA ASN A 30 1.25 13.49 0.75
C ASN A 30 0.48 12.29 1.29
N ILE A 31 1.05 11.11 1.10
CA ILE A 31 0.48 9.83 1.52
C ILE A 31 1.17 9.42 2.82
N ILE A 32 0.39 9.13 3.85
CA ILE A 32 0.88 8.70 5.15
C ILE A 32 0.22 7.38 5.49
N ILE A 33 1.01 6.34 5.70
CA ILE A 33 0.55 5.01 6.07
C ILE A 33 1.35 4.54 7.28
N GLY A 34 0.74 4.60 8.47
CA GLY A 34 1.42 4.30 9.73
C GLY A 34 2.56 5.29 10.00
N ASN A 35 3.79 4.78 10.10
CA ASN A 35 5.01 5.55 10.33
C ASN A 35 5.73 6.00 9.05
N ALA A 36 5.24 5.60 7.87
CA ALA A 36 5.85 5.93 6.59
C ALA A 36 5.12 7.10 5.91
N SER A 37 5.85 7.92 5.16
CA SER A 37 5.27 8.98 4.34
C SER A 37 5.88 9.01 2.94
N LEU A 38 5.06 9.37 1.95
CA LEU A 38 5.46 9.48 0.54
C LEU A 38 4.79 10.70 -0.08
N LYS A 39 5.62 11.60 -0.60
CA LYS A 39 5.14 12.72 -1.39
C LYS A 39 5.10 12.34 -2.86
N VAL A 40 3.91 12.35 -3.43
CA VAL A 40 3.69 12.06 -4.84
C VAL A 40 4.25 13.23 -5.66
N ARG A 41 5.25 12.96 -6.49
CA ARG A 41 5.90 13.98 -7.33
C ARG A 41 5.20 14.13 -8.68
N ASP A 42 4.77 13.01 -9.26
CA ASP A 42 4.15 12.94 -10.57
C ASP A 42 2.71 12.43 -10.46
N LYS A 43 1.89 12.77 -11.45
CA LYS A 43 0.52 12.29 -11.52
C LYS A 43 0.50 10.77 -11.80
N ILE A 44 -0.09 9.99 -10.91
CA ILE A 44 -0.19 8.53 -11.05
C ILE A 44 -1.66 8.13 -11.17
N LYS A 45 -2.02 7.42 -12.24
CA LYS A 45 -3.38 6.90 -12.47
C LYS A 45 -3.47 5.45 -11.98
N HIS A 46 -4.64 5.04 -11.50
CA HIS A 46 -4.94 3.66 -11.10
C HIS A 46 -3.81 3.00 -10.28
N VAL A 47 -3.62 3.46 -9.05
CA VAL A 47 -2.48 3.07 -8.21
C VAL A 47 -2.93 2.66 -6.83
N THR A 48 -2.28 1.64 -6.28
CA THR A 48 -2.41 1.25 -4.88
C THR A 48 -1.09 1.48 -4.17
N PHE A 49 -1.13 2.28 -3.10
CA PHE A 49 -0.02 2.52 -2.20
C PHE A 49 -0.14 1.60 -1.00
N TYR A 50 0.96 1.02 -0.55
CA TYR A 50 0.96 0.13 0.61
C TYR A 50 2.25 0.31 1.41
N ASN A 51 2.14 0.15 2.73
CA ASN A 51 3.32 0.13 3.58
C ASN A 51 4.00 -1.24 3.48
N TYR A 52 5.28 -1.23 3.12
CA TYR A 52 6.15 -2.39 3.09
C TYR A 52 7.39 -2.09 3.95
N GLU A 53 7.44 -2.67 5.14
CA GLU A 53 8.57 -2.54 6.09
C GLU A 53 8.96 -1.08 6.40
N GLY A 54 7.96 -0.19 6.56
CA GLY A 54 8.20 1.23 6.87
C GLY A 54 8.50 2.10 5.64
N GLN A 55 8.42 1.53 4.44
CA GLN A 55 8.51 2.27 3.18
C GLN A 55 7.18 2.18 2.42
N ILE A 56 6.66 3.30 1.95
CA ILE A 56 5.49 3.28 1.08
C ILE A 56 5.94 2.88 -0.32
N LYS A 57 5.44 1.74 -0.78
CA LYS A 57 5.55 1.28 -2.16
C LYS A 57 4.22 1.51 -2.87
N PHE A 58 4.27 1.51 -4.19
CA PHE A 58 3.08 1.64 -5.02
C PHE A 58 3.10 0.61 -6.14
N GLY A 59 1.93 0.11 -6.49
CA GLY A 59 1.70 -0.90 -7.51
C GLY A 59 0.44 -0.61 -8.32
N PRO A 60 0.08 -1.53 -9.24
CA PRO A 60 -1.19 -1.43 -9.96
C PRO A 60 -2.37 -1.38 -9.00
N TYR A 61 -3.48 -0.76 -9.43
CA TYR A 61 -4.71 -0.70 -8.65
C TYR A 61 -5.24 -2.10 -8.33
N GLU A 62 -5.35 -2.43 -7.04
CA GLU A 62 -5.87 -3.71 -6.54
C GLU A 62 -7.33 -3.62 -6.04
N GLY A 63 -8.03 -2.52 -6.33
CA GLY A 63 -9.42 -2.32 -5.90
C GLY A 63 -10.45 -3.07 -6.74
#